data_AF-A0A8S3HXM5-F1
#
_entry.id   AF-A0A8S3HXM5-F1
#
_cell.length_a   1.000
_cell.length_b   1.000
_cell.length_c   1.000
_cell.angle_alpha   90.00
_cell.angle_beta   90.00
_cell.angle_gamma   90.00
#
_symmetry.space_group_name_H-M   'P 1'
#
loop_
_entity.id
_entity.type
_entity.pdbx_description
1 polymer ?
#
loop_
_entity_poly.entity_id
_entity_poly.type
_entity_poly.pdbx_seq_one_letter_code
_entity_poly.pdbx_strand_id
1 'polypeptide(L)'
;LPNHSNDFGQVICRAENELGLSGECHINMVMGGIPDPIVSCQHTYVNTTLTVNCVAGFHQGDEDFFCYMYKRQDNGSFSEHARLKGNCAFILPDLKPERHHDFRVFTKNKFGDNFDRGYVIAVGKPRVETLAEKTRNNLPYIALCIVGACLVSLLMICCCCHHIRRIKYKRKIKGNFDSLTYQNHNPHTYSNSNGKQSL
;
A
#
# COMPACT_ATOMS: atom_id res chain seq x y z
N LEU A 1 18.39 31.01 9.58
CA LEU A 1 17.04 30.79 10.15
C LEU A 1 17.21 30.62 11.65
N PRO A 2 16.39 31.27 12.48
CA PRO A 2 16.37 31.09 13.93
C PRO A 2 16.33 29.60 14.28
N ASN A 3 17.24 29.12 15.14
CA ASN A 3 17.37 27.71 15.52
C ASN A 3 17.52 27.50 17.04
N HIS A 4 17.66 28.56 17.82
CA HIS A 4 17.71 28.55 19.28
C HIS A 4 16.63 29.44 19.89
N SER A 5 16.24 29.17 21.14
CA SER A 5 15.25 29.98 21.89
C SER A 5 15.60 31.47 21.95
N ASN A 6 16.89 31.79 21.87
CA ASN A 6 17.41 33.14 21.96
C ASN A 6 17.35 33.89 20.62
N ASP A 7 16.99 33.20 19.53
CA ASP A 7 16.82 33.80 18.21
C ASP A 7 15.40 34.36 18.01
N PHE A 8 14.51 34.20 18.99
CA PHE A 8 13.17 34.77 18.96
C PHE A 8 13.13 36.07 19.77
N GLY A 9 12.28 37.01 19.37
CA GLY A 9 12.22 38.35 19.95
C GLY A 9 12.09 39.42 18.88
N GLN A 10 12.38 40.68 19.24
CA GLN A 10 12.31 41.79 18.31
C GLN A 10 13.66 42.02 17.65
N VAL A 11 13.68 42.01 16.32
CA VAL A 11 14.80 42.47 15.49
C VAL A 11 14.56 43.91 15.11
N ILE A 12 15.55 44.75 15.36
CA ILE A 12 15.54 46.14 14.95
C ILE A 12 16.51 46.28 13.77
N CYS A 13 15.99 46.69 12.61
CA CYS A 13 16.84 47.05 11.47
C CYS A 13 17.04 48.56 11.44
N ARG A 14 18.27 49.00 11.17
CA ARG A 14 18.61 50.42 11.05
C ARG A 14 19.28 50.67 9.70
N ALA A 15 18.79 51.69 9.00
CA ALA A 15 19.41 52.17 7.78
C ALA A 15 20.10 53.50 8.09
N GLU A 16 21.39 53.59 7.81
CA GLU A 16 22.21 54.78 8.04
C GLU A 16 22.96 55.14 6.76
N ASN A 17 23.03 56.43 6.45
CA ASN A 17 23.83 56.98 5.35
C ASN A 17 24.73 58.11 5.88
N GLU A 18 25.50 58.75 5.01
CA GLU A 18 26.41 59.83 5.40
C GLU A 18 25.71 61.07 5.99
N LEU A 19 24.40 61.19 5.82
CA LEU A 19 23.57 62.26 6.39
C LEU A 19 22.92 61.86 7.73
N GLY A 20 23.12 60.61 8.18
CA GLY A 20 22.62 60.07 9.44
C GLY A 20 21.63 58.91 9.28
N LEU A 21 20.86 58.65 10.32
CA LEU A 21 19.89 57.56 10.36
C LEU A 21 18.72 57.85 9.40
N SER A 22 18.58 57.03 8.37
CA SER A 22 17.54 57.12 7.34
C SER A 22 16.23 56.43 7.76
N GLY A 23 16.30 55.44 8.66
CA GLY A 23 15.10 54.80 9.21
C GLY A 23 15.39 53.61 10.14
N GLU A 24 14.35 53.21 10.88
CA GLU A 24 14.34 52.04 11.76
C GLU A 24 13.13 51.15 11.43
N CYS A 25 13.30 49.83 11.44
CA CYS A 25 12.20 48.87 11.33
C CYS A 25 12.22 47.88 12.49
N HIS A 26 11.03 47.46 12.94
CA HIS A 26 10.86 46.48 14.01
C HIS A 26 10.21 45.22 13.44
N ILE A 27 10.88 44.08 13.58
CA ILE A 27 10.40 42.78 13.12
C ILE A 27 10.30 41.87 14.34
N ASN A 28 9.10 41.40 14.66
CA ASN A 28 8.91 40.43 15.74
C ASN A 28 9.07 39.00 15.21
N MET A 29 10.08 38.29 15.68
CA MET A 29 10.31 36.88 15.40
C MET A 29 9.66 36.03 16.49
N VAL A 30 8.58 35.32 16.15
CA VAL A 30 7.90 34.39 17.05
C VAL A 30 8.29 32.96 16.71
N MET A 31 8.38 32.11 17.73
CA MET A 31 8.53 30.67 17.53
C MET A 31 7.22 30.13 16.93
N GLY A 32 7.34 29.35 15.87
CA GLY A 32 6.22 28.71 15.21
C GLY A 32 6.43 27.21 15.14
N GLY A 33 5.39 26.43 15.37
CA GLY A 33 5.44 24.97 15.31
C GLY A 33 4.13 24.36 14.86
N ILE A 34 4.15 23.04 14.66
CA ILE A 34 2.93 22.26 14.41
C ILE A 34 2.05 22.33 15.67
N PRO A 35 0.75 22.63 15.58
CA PRO A 35 -0.10 22.70 16.76
C PRO A 35 -0.13 21.37 17.51
N ASP A 36 -0.23 21.45 18.84
CA ASP A 36 -0.42 20.26 19.65
C ASP A 36 -1.75 19.56 19.30
N PRO A 37 -1.82 18.23 19.46
CA PRO A 37 -3.06 17.48 19.27
C PRO A 37 -4.22 18.06 20.07
N ILE A 38 -5.42 17.93 19.51
CA ILE A 38 -6.65 18.27 20.22
C ILE A 38 -6.83 17.38 21.46
N VAL A 39 -7.43 17.94 22.50
CA VAL A 39 -7.65 17.28 23.79
C VAL A 39 -9.10 17.41 24.24
N SER A 40 -9.49 16.61 25.23
CA SER A 40 -10.82 16.69 25.87
C SER A 40 -11.99 16.60 24.88
N CYS A 41 -11.86 15.78 23.85
CA CYS A 41 -12.90 15.58 22.85
C CYS A 41 -14.09 14.81 23.40
N GLN A 42 -15.28 15.34 23.13
CA GLN A 42 -16.56 14.70 23.39
C GLN A 42 -17.38 14.72 22.10
N HIS A 43 -18.15 13.67 21.87
CA HIS A 43 -19.08 13.63 20.75
C HIS A 43 -20.40 13.01 21.17
N THR A 44 -21.46 13.40 20.46
CA THR A 44 -22.80 12.87 20.65
C THR A 44 -23.39 12.62 19.28
N TYR A 45 -23.98 11.44 19.10
CA TYR A 45 -24.65 11.06 17.86
C TYR A 45 -26.11 10.74 18.17
N VAL A 46 -27.03 11.57 17.66
CA VAL A 46 -28.48 11.42 17.90
C VAL A 46 -29.19 11.50 16.56
N ASN A 47 -29.99 10.48 16.26
CA ASN A 47 -30.73 10.33 15.00
C ASN A 47 -29.79 10.37 13.77
N THR A 48 -29.65 11.53 13.16
CA THR A 48 -28.82 11.78 11.96
C THR A 48 -27.77 12.85 12.20
N THR A 49 -27.63 13.36 13.42
CA THR A 49 -26.76 14.48 13.74
C THR A 49 -25.61 14.03 14.63
N LEU A 50 -24.37 14.30 14.20
CA LEU A 50 -23.17 14.16 15.00
C LEU A 50 -22.72 15.55 15.48
N THR A 51 -22.66 15.73 16.78
CA THR A 51 -22.04 16.90 17.42
C THR A 51 -20.71 16.48 18.00
N VAL A 52 -19.66 17.25 17.71
CA VAL A 52 -18.30 17.02 18.21
C VAL A 52 -17.81 18.31 18.85
N ASN A 53 -17.25 18.22 20.05
CA ASN A 53 -16.61 19.33 20.73
C ASN A 53 -15.25 18.90 21.26
N CYS A 54 -14.19 19.58 20.85
CA CYS A 54 -12.83 19.32 21.28
C CYS A 54 -12.17 20.63 21.71
N VAL A 55 -11.20 20.53 22.62
CA VAL A 55 -10.34 21.66 22.98
C VAL A 55 -9.11 21.62 22.08
N ALA A 56 -8.81 22.74 21.42
CA ALA A 56 -7.58 22.88 20.64
C ALA A 56 -6.36 22.79 21.56
N GLY A 57 -5.31 22.08 21.11
CA GLY A 57 -4.02 22.08 21.79
C GLY A 57 -3.31 23.43 21.67
N PHE A 58 -2.15 23.56 22.29
CA PHE A 58 -1.32 24.75 22.15
C PHE A 58 -0.90 24.95 20.69
N HIS A 59 -1.08 26.15 20.16
CA HIS A 59 -0.84 26.47 18.74
C HIS A 59 0.64 26.71 18.40
N GLN A 60 1.55 26.48 19.35
CA GLN A 60 3.00 26.62 19.20
C GLN A 60 3.42 27.97 18.61
N GLY A 61 2.78 29.06 19.07
CA GLY A 61 3.08 30.43 18.69
C GLY A 61 2.50 30.92 17.35
N ASP A 62 1.74 30.08 16.62
CA ASP A 62 1.00 30.49 15.41
C ASP A 62 -0.51 30.48 15.65
N GLU A 63 -1.10 31.65 15.89
CA GLU A 63 -2.54 31.77 16.14
C GLU A 63 -3.39 31.43 14.90
N ASP A 64 -2.79 31.41 13.71
CA ASP A 64 -3.47 31.04 12.47
C ASP A 64 -3.47 29.52 12.25
N PHE A 65 -4.28 28.82 13.06
CA PHE A 65 -4.51 27.39 12.92
C PHE A 65 -5.99 27.06 12.70
N PHE A 66 -6.22 25.88 12.13
CA PHE A 66 -7.55 25.36 11.84
C PHE A 66 -7.75 23.98 12.45
N CYS A 67 -8.95 23.72 12.92
CA CYS A 67 -9.43 22.40 13.24
C CYS A 67 -10.08 21.80 11.99
N TYR A 68 -9.64 20.61 11.62
CA TYR A 68 -10.14 19.87 10.47
C TYR A 68 -10.91 18.64 10.94
N MET A 69 -11.99 18.32 10.24
CA MET A 69 -12.65 17.03 10.32
C MET A 69 -12.59 16.35 8.98
N TYR A 70 -11.90 15.22 8.94
CA TYR A 70 -11.82 14.38 7.75
C TYR A 70 -12.76 13.20 7.91
N LYS A 71 -13.41 12.80 6.81
CA LYS A 71 -14.26 11.62 6.74
C LYS A 71 -13.55 10.53 5.94
N ARG A 72 -13.61 9.29 6.41
CA ARG A 72 -13.14 8.14 5.65
C ARG A 72 -14.11 7.84 4.50
N GLN A 73 -13.53 7.67 3.33
CA GLN A 73 -14.22 7.34 2.09
C GLN A 73 -14.26 5.82 1.89
N ASP A 74 -15.09 5.37 0.93
CA ASP A 74 -15.27 3.94 0.65
C ASP A 74 -13.97 3.26 0.17
N ASN A 75 -13.05 4.01 -0.43
CA ASN A 75 -11.72 3.55 -0.83
C ASN A 75 -10.72 3.45 0.34
N GLY A 76 -11.15 3.74 1.57
CA GLY A 76 -10.34 3.71 2.78
C GLY A 76 -9.52 4.98 3.06
N SER A 77 -9.44 5.90 2.10
CA SER A 77 -8.76 7.19 2.26
C SER A 77 -9.58 8.17 3.10
N PHE A 78 -8.93 9.12 3.76
CA PHE A 78 -9.60 10.23 4.43
C PHE A 78 -9.61 11.46 3.52
N SER A 79 -10.75 12.16 3.48
CA SER A 79 -10.86 13.46 2.81
C SER A 79 -11.44 14.50 3.75
N GLU A 80 -11.12 15.77 3.51
CA GLU A 80 -11.71 16.88 4.24
C GLU A 80 -13.24 16.86 4.12
N HIS A 81 -13.89 17.05 5.26
CA HIS A 81 -15.35 17.14 5.35
C HIS A 81 -15.77 18.50 5.92
N ALA A 82 -15.06 19.01 6.93
CA ALA A 82 -15.29 20.33 7.50
C ALA A 82 -14.00 20.93 8.05
N ARG A 83 -13.96 22.26 8.16
CA ARG A 83 -12.85 23.02 8.72
C ARG A 83 -13.35 24.26 9.46
N LEU A 84 -12.77 24.56 10.61
CA LEU A 84 -13.05 25.74 11.43
C LEU A 84 -11.77 26.40 11.91
N LYS A 85 -11.74 27.73 12.01
CA LYS A 85 -10.59 28.49 12.52
C LYS A 85 -10.68 28.62 14.04
N GLY A 86 -9.60 28.28 14.75
CA GLY A 86 -9.47 28.43 16.22
C GLY A 86 -10.39 27.57 17.10
N ASN A 87 -11.57 27.15 16.62
CA ASN A 87 -12.55 26.37 17.36
C ASN A 87 -12.68 24.95 16.78
N CYS A 88 -12.65 23.93 17.65
CA CYS A 88 -12.77 22.52 17.26
C CYS A 88 -14.16 21.95 17.63
N ALA A 89 -15.23 22.68 17.34
CA ALA A 89 -16.61 22.27 17.59
C ALA A 89 -17.40 22.16 16.28
N PHE A 90 -17.89 20.96 15.95
CA PHE A 90 -18.53 20.66 14.68
C PHE A 90 -19.93 20.08 14.89
N ILE A 91 -20.84 20.42 13.97
CA ILE A 91 -22.18 19.85 13.91
C ILE A 91 -22.38 19.33 12.49
N LEU A 92 -22.57 18.02 12.35
CA LEU A 92 -22.75 17.32 11.09
C LEU A 92 -24.17 16.78 11.03
N PRO A 93 -25.10 17.45 10.34
CA PRO A 93 -26.45 16.94 10.12
C PRO A 93 -26.48 15.85 9.03
N ASP A 94 -27.64 15.21 8.89
CA ASP A 94 -28.01 14.34 7.77
C ASP A 94 -27.10 13.12 7.53
N LEU A 95 -26.46 12.62 8.59
CA LEU A 95 -25.75 11.36 8.55
C LEU A 95 -26.75 10.20 8.44
N LYS A 96 -26.55 9.36 7.41
CA LYS A 96 -27.35 8.15 7.20
C LYS A 96 -27.07 7.15 8.34
N PRO A 97 -28.04 6.81 9.21
CA PRO A 97 -27.81 5.95 10.38
C PRO A 97 -27.52 4.49 10.01
N GLU A 98 -27.99 4.07 8.84
CA GLU A 98 -27.74 2.75 8.25
C GLU A 98 -26.30 2.57 7.73
N ARG A 99 -25.48 3.63 7.72
CA ARG A 99 -24.10 3.57 7.24
C ARG A 99 -23.13 3.83 8.38
N HIS A 100 -22.01 3.11 8.35
CA HIS A 100 -20.86 3.40 9.18
C HIS A 100 -20.19 4.69 8.70
N HIS A 101 -19.84 5.58 9.61
CA HIS A 101 -19.05 6.77 9.28
C HIS A 101 -17.85 6.85 10.23
N ASP A 102 -16.66 6.91 9.64
CA ASP A 102 -15.41 7.15 10.34
C ASP A 102 -14.98 8.60 10.09
N PHE A 103 -14.76 9.34 11.18
CA PHE A 103 -14.23 10.70 11.14
C PHE A 103 -12.93 10.78 11.93
N ARG A 104 -12.09 11.74 11.55
CA ARG A 104 -10.90 12.10 12.29
C ARG A 104 -10.83 13.62 12.42
N VAL A 105 -10.67 14.08 13.65
CA VAL A 105 -10.52 15.51 13.98
C VAL A 105 -9.07 15.79 14.36
N PHE A 106 -8.49 16.84 13.81
CA PHE A 106 -7.08 17.20 14.05
C PHE A 106 -6.87 18.69 13.79
N THR A 107 -5.70 19.23 14.15
CA THR A 107 -5.35 20.63 13.91
C THR A 107 -4.19 20.76 12.93
N LYS A 108 -4.19 21.87 12.20
CA LYS A 108 -3.20 22.19 11.16
C LYS A 108 -2.97 23.69 11.07
N ASN A 109 -1.72 24.08 10.81
CA ASN A 109 -1.33 25.44 10.44
C ASN A 109 -0.31 25.40 9.28
N LYS A 110 0.39 26.51 9.03
CA LYS A 110 1.41 26.58 7.96
C LYS A 110 2.66 25.72 8.22
N PHE A 111 2.91 25.32 9.47
CA PHE A 111 4.06 24.50 9.85
C PHE A 111 3.78 22.99 9.71
N GLY A 112 2.51 22.57 9.71
CA GLY A 112 2.13 21.18 9.51
C GLY A 112 0.82 20.83 10.21
N ASP A 113 0.59 19.53 10.37
CA ASP A 113 -0.59 18.99 11.03
C ASP A 113 -0.26 17.83 11.97
N ASN A 114 -1.22 17.48 12.82
CA ASN A 114 -1.13 16.36 13.74
C ASN A 114 -2.11 15.24 13.38
N PHE A 115 -2.33 15.01 12.09
CA PHE A 115 -3.30 14.04 11.58
C PHE A 115 -3.17 12.66 12.22
N ASP A 116 -1.96 12.13 12.38
CA ASP A 116 -1.75 10.79 12.95
C ASP A 116 -2.10 10.68 14.45
N ARG A 117 -2.16 11.82 15.14
CA ARG A 117 -2.52 11.93 16.56
C ARG A 117 -3.92 12.54 16.76
N GLY A 118 -4.71 12.64 15.70
CA GLY A 118 -6.06 13.18 15.73
C GLY A 118 -7.06 12.30 16.49
N TYR A 119 -8.15 12.90 16.95
CA TYR A 119 -9.26 12.20 17.60
C TYR A 119 -10.11 11.45 16.56
N VAL A 120 -10.31 10.15 16.77
CA VAL A 120 -11.08 9.28 15.85
C VAL A 120 -12.49 9.07 16.39
N ILE A 121 -13.48 9.20 15.51
CA ILE A 121 -14.90 9.04 15.82
C ILE A 121 -15.49 8.04 14.85
N ALA A 122 -16.17 7.02 15.36
CA ALA A 122 -16.89 6.04 14.54
C ALA A 122 -18.35 6.01 14.99
N VAL A 123 -19.28 6.28 14.07
CA VAL A 123 -20.72 6.34 14.35
C VAL A 123 -21.55 5.58 13.30
N GLY A 124 -22.83 5.36 13.61
CA GLY A 124 -23.75 4.59 12.77
C GLY A 124 -23.58 3.07 12.94
N LYS A 125 -24.27 2.28 12.11
CA LYS A 125 -24.16 0.83 12.16
C LYS A 125 -22.78 0.39 11.63
N PRO A 126 -22.07 -0.53 12.30
CA PRO A 126 -20.82 -1.08 11.78
C PRO A 126 -21.08 -1.69 10.40
N ARG A 127 -20.14 -1.49 9.47
CA ARG A 127 -20.21 -2.10 8.15
C ARG A 127 -20.06 -3.60 8.34
N VAL A 128 -21.18 -4.32 8.33
CA VAL A 128 -21.15 -5.77 8.12
C VAL A 128 -20.71 -5.94 6.67
N GLU A 129 -19.43 -6.23 6.45
CA GLU A 129 -18.96 -6.62 5.12
C GLU A 129 -19.77 -7.84 4.69
N THR A 130 -20.73 -7.60 3.80
CA THR A 130 -21.50 -8.71 3.24
C THR A 130 -20.54 -9.60 2.46
N LEU A 131 -20.76 -10.90 2.49
CA LEU A 131 -19.93 -11.90 1.80
C LEU A 131 -19.71 -11.52 0.32
N ALA A 132 -20.69 -10.88 -0.31
CA ALA A 132 -20.63 -10.39 -1.68
C ALA A 132 -19.55 -9.30 -1.89
N GLU A 133 -19.38 -8.38 -0.96
CA GLU A 133 -18.42 -7.28 -1.06
C GLU A 133 -16.98 -7.77 -0.83
N LYS A 134 -16.80 -8.69 0.14
CA LYS A 134 -15.54 -9.40 0.35
C LYS A 134 -15.14 -10.23 -0.87
N THR A 135 -16.11 -10.85 -1.55
CA THR A 135 -15.87 -11.64 -2.77
C THR A 135 -15.49 -10.73 -3.95
N ARG A 136 -16.07 -9.53 -4.06
CA ARG A 136 -15.76 -8.56 -5.13
C ARG A 136 -14.33 -8.04 -5.04
N ASN A 137 -13.85 -7.70 -3.83
CA ASN A 137 -12.48 -7.22 -3.65
C ASN A 137 -11.42 -8.32 -3.87
N ASN A 138 -11.80 -9.58 -3.66
CA ASN A 138 -10.93 -10.74 -3.87
C ASN A 138 -11.02 -11.31 -5.29
N LEU A 139 -11.98 -10.87 -6.11
CA LEU A 139 -12.16 -11.33 -7.49
C LEU A 139 -10.88 -11.24 -8.36
N PRO A 140 -10.08 -10.14 -8.33
CA PRO A 140 -8.84 -10.10 -9.10
C PRO A 140 -7.81 -11.12 -8.61
N TYR A 141 -7.71 -11.34 -7.30
CA TYR A 141 -6.81 -12.34 -6.73
C TYR A 141 -7.23 -13.77 -7.10
N ILE A 142 -8.53 -14.07 -7.02
CA ILE A 142 -9.09 -15.37 -7.41
C ILE A 142 -8.84 -15.63 -8.90
N ALA A 143 -9.08 -14.63 -9.76
CA ALA A 143 -8.80 -14.73 -11.19
C ALA A 143 -7.31 -15.00 -11.46
N LEU A 144 -6.41 -14.30 -10.75
CA LEU A 144 -4.96 -14.49 -10.88
C LEU A 144 -4.53 -15.89 -10.45
N CYS A 145 -5.11 -16.43 -9.37
CA CYS A 145 -4.87 -17.81 -8.93
C CYS A 145 -5.35 -18.84 -9.97
N ILE A 146 -6.52 -18.64 -10.58
CA ILE A 146 -7.06 -19.55 -11.61
C ILE A 146 -6.16 -19.53 -12.85
N VAL A 147 -5.78 -18.34 -13.34
CA VAL A 147 -4.89 -18.20 -14.49
C VAL A 147 -3.53 -18.86 -14.21
N GLY A 148 -2.98 -18.64 -13.01
CA GLY A 148 -1.73 -19.28 -12.57
C GLY A 148 -1.83 -20.81 -12.57
N ALA A 149 -2.91 -21.37 -12.01
CA ALA A 149 -3.15 -22.82 -11.99
C ALA A 149 -3.30 -23.42 -13.40
N CYS A 150 -4.01 -22.73 -14.31
CA CYS A 150 -4.15 -23.13 -15.70
C CYS A 150 -2.79 -23.15 -16.43
N LEU A 151 -1.95 -22.15 -16.23
CA LEU A 151 -0.62 -22.10 -16.86
C LEU A 151 0.29 -23.24 -16.37
N VAL A 152 0.32 -23.51 -15.06
CA VAL A 152 1.11 -24.62 -14.50
C VAL A 152 0.62 -25.96 -15.05
N SER A 153 -0.69 -26.15 -15.14
CA SER A 153 -1.29 -27.38 -15.68
C SER A 153 -0.91 -27.59 -17.15
N LEU A 154 -0.96 -26.53 -17.97
CA LEU A 154 -0.56 -26.58 -19.38
C LEU A 154 0.93 -26.89 -19.55
N LEU A 155 1.80 -26.30 -18.73
CA LEU A 155 3.23 -26.61 -18.75
C LEU A 155 3.50 -28.07 -18.41
N MET A 156 2.82 -28.62 -17.39
CA MET A 156 2.93 -30.03 -17.03
C MET A 156 2.49 -30.96 -18.17
N ILE A 157 1.37 -30.65 -18.83
CA ILE A 157 0.91 -31.41 -20.00
C ILE A 157 1.94 -31.35 -21.13
N CYS A 158 2.48 -30.17 -21.44
CA CYS A 158 3.54 -30.00 -22.43
C CYS A 158 4.80 -30.81 -22.10
N CYS A 159 5.24 -30.80 -20.85
CA CYS A 159 6.38 -31.61 -20.38
C CYS A 159 6.11 -33.12 -20.54
N CYS A 160 4.91 -33.59 -20.17
CA CYS A 160 4.49 -34.98 -20.36
C CYS A 160 4.47 -35.35 -21.85
N CYS A 161 3.88 -34.52 -22.72
CA CYS A 161 3.86 -34.74 -24.16
C CYS A 161 5.28 -34.78 -24.76
N HIS A 162 6.16 -33.88 -24.34
CA HIS A 162 7.56 -33.87 -24.77
C HIS A 162 8.31 -35.13 -24.32
N HIS A 163 8.10 -35.56 -23.08
CA HIS A 163 8.70 -36.79 -22.55
C HIS A 163 8.23 -38.03 -23.32
N ILE A 164 6.92 -38.15 -23.60
CA ILE A 164 6.36 -39.25 -24.40
C ILE A 164 6.94 -39.24 -25.82
N ARG A 165 7.04 -38.06 -26.47
CA ARG A 165 7.67 -37.94 -27.79
C ARG A 165 9.13 -38.39 -27.76
N ARG A 166 9.89 -38.00 -26.72
CA ARG A 166 11.29 -38.40 -26.54
C ARG A 166 11.42 -39.92 -26.37
N ILE A 167 10.54 -40.57 -25.62
CA ILE A 167 10.51 -42.04 -25.48
C ILE A 167 10.22 -42.70 -26.83
N LYS A 168 9.19 -42.25 -27.55
CA LYS A 168 8.85 -42.81 -28.88
C LYS A 168 10.00 -42.66 -29.87
N TYR A 169 10.68 -41.49 -29.88
CA TYR A 169 11.85 -41.26 -30.72
C TYR A 169 13.01 -42.21 -30.39
N LYS A 170 13.33 -42.40 -29.10
CA LYS A 170 14.36 -43.37 -28.67
C LYS A 170 14.01 -44.81 -29.07
N ARG A 171 12.74 -45.22 -28.96
CA ARG A 171 12.30 -46.56 -29.40
C ARG A 171 12.45 -46.76 -30.91
N LYS A 172 12.16 -45.72 -31.72
CA LYS A 172 12.33 -45.77 -33.18
C LYS A 172 13.81 -45.92 -33.60
N ILE A 173 14.73 -45.22 -32.92
CA ILE A 173 16.18 -45.37 -33.17
C ILE A 173 16.67 -46.76 -32.78
N LYS A 174 16.25 -47.29 -31.61
CA LYS A 174 16.68 -48.62 -31.17
C LYS A 174 16.19 -49.73 -32.11
N GLY A 175 14.94 -49.66 -32.58
CA GLY A 175 14.42 -50.61 -33.57
C GLY A 175 15.13 -50.58 -34.93
N ASN A 176 15.63 -49.41 -35.38
CA ASN A 176 16.45 -49.32 -36.58
C ASN A 176 17.87 -49.87 -36.39
N PHE A 177 18.43 -49.81 -35.17
CA PHE A 177 19.77 -50.34 -34.87
C PHE A 177 19.77 -51.87 -34.80
N ASP A 178 18.74 -52.47 -34.20
CA ASP A 178 18.60 -53.93 -34.13
C ASP A 178 18.39 -54.55 -35.53
N SER A 179 17.75 -53.82 -36.47
CA SER A 179 17.62 -54.22 -37.87
C SER A 179 18.93 -54.16 -38.68
N LEU A 180 19.91 -53.34 -38.28
CA LEU A 180 21.22 -53.25 -38.95
C LEU A 180 22.22 -54.29 -38.42
N THR A 181 21.96 -54.87 -37.25
CA THR A 181 22.87 -55.86 -36.63
C THR A 181 22.58 -57.29 -37.12
N TYR A 182 21.39 -57.55 -37.68
CA TYR A 182 21.01 -58.86 -38.19
C TYR A 182 21.54 -59.20 -39.60
N GLN A 183 22.19 -58.25 -40.29
CA GLN A 183 22.72 -58.47 -41.65
C GLN A 183 24.22 -58.77 -41.71
N ASN A 184 24.90 -58.97 -40.56
CA ASN A 184 26.35 -59.16 -40.53
C ASN A 184 26.83 -60.37 -39.70
N HIS A 185 26.11 -61.49 -39.82
CA HIS A 185 26.62 -62.81 -39.42
C HIS A 185 26.60 -63.76 -40.62
N ASN A 186 27.63 -63.62 -41.45
CA ASN A 186 28.11 -64.65 -42.36
C ASN A 186 29.16 -65.49 -41.62
N PRO A 187 28.87 -66.73 -41.18
CA PRO A 187 29.91 -67.63 -40.71
C PRO A 187 30.57 -68.32 -41.92
N HIS A 188 31.65 -67.73 -42.42
CA HIS A 188 32.58 -68.41 -43.31
C HIS A 188 33.66 -69.14 -42.49
N THR A 189 33.55 -70.48 -42.50
CA THR A 189 34.59 -71.51 -42.77
C THR A 189 35.97 -71.43 -42.13
N TYR A 190 36.30 -72.46 -41.31
CA TYR A 190 37.57 -73.22 -41.26
C TYR A 190 37.19 -74.65 -40.76
N SER A 191 37.32 -75.74 -41.51
CA SER A 191 38.47 -76.44 -42.13
C SER A 191 39.41 -77.14 -41.13
N ASN A 192 39.78 -78.37 -41.51
CA ASN A 192 40.73 -79.36 -40.96
C ASN A 192 40.23 -80.27 -39.82
N SER A 193 40.56 -81.56 -39.79
CA SER A 193 41.26 -82.46 -40.74
C SER A 193 41.18 -83.89 -40.21
N ASN A 194 41.05 -84.84 -41.14
CA ASN A 194 41.07 -86.29 -40.96
C ASN A 194 42.22 -86.86 -40.11
N GLY A 195 41.98 -88.01 -39.49
CA GLY A 195 43.06 -88.90 -39.09
C GLY A 195 42.64 -90.20 -38.38
N LYS A 196 42.65 -91.30 -39.16
CA LYS A 196 42.85 -92.73 -38.76
C LYS A 196 41.63 -93.46 -38.17
N GLN A 197 41.41 -94.76 -38.47
CA GLN A 197 42.36 -95.84 -38.76
C GLN A 197 41.61 -97.10 -39.25
N SER A 198 42.18 -97.90 -40.17
CA SER A 198 42.42 -99.36 -39.96
C SER A 198 42.82 -100.10 -41.24
N LEU A 199 43.95 -100.81 -41.14
CA LEU A 199 44.48 -101.91 -42.00
C LEU A 199 44.98 -101.55 -43.41
#